data_AF-A0A9P5Q509-F1
#
_entry.id   AF-A0A9P5Q509-F1
#
_cell.length_a   1.000
_cell.length_b   1.000
_cell.length_c   1.000
_cell.angle_alpha   90.00
_cell.angle_beta   90.00
_cell.angle_gamma   90.00
#
_symmetry.space_group_name_H-M   'P 1'
#
loop_
_entity.id
_entity.type
_entity.pdbx_description
1 polymer ?
#
loop_
_entity_poly.entity_id
_entity_poly.type
_entity_poly.pdbx_seq_one_letter_code
_entity_poly.pdbx_strand_id
1 'polypeptide(L)'
;MITPKCGASESCSLTVDVVLQSSDGEQLGAHSKNLELYSDAFPIAGSTIPPDGDIVKLTENAQILQLMLCFTHNMPPPDFSSLNIQTLFAFGETVNLKYNMYYAIKEQPVTRALCKFLAYKTKVSDLSMIDDVARRTMNIPLENVVGVLVNLETFRTWVRYREKWQSMLVQYRQAFNQYSQSYRGNPGPIRDNLTQTSDHIGLPSRTTAQCTIAVHTQANAKSGFVLTSAEKSAKQSAAERVYEVVDQLPLWKDYL
;
A
#
# COMPACT_ATOMS: atom_id res chain seq x y z
N MET A 1 2.10 -13.56 -36.59
CA MET A 1 1.58 -12.48 -35.72
C MET A 1 2.62 -11.37 -35.73
N ILE A 2 2.23 -10.10 -35.89
CA ILE A 2 3.19 -8.99 -35.79
C ILE A 2 3.39 -8.73 -34.30
N THR A 3 4.60 -8.93 -33.79
CA THR A 3 4.91 -8.64 -32.39
C THR A 3 4.86 -7.12 -32.18
N PRO A 4 4.07 -6.61 -31.21
CA PRO A 4 4.04 -5.18 -30.92
C PRO A 4 5.41 -4.70 -30.41
N LYS A 5 5.69 -3.41 -30.60
CA LYS A 5 6.86 -2.77 -30.00
C LYS A 5 6.77 -2.82 -28.47
N CYS A 6 7.91 -2.63 -27.81
CA CYS A 6 7.96 -2.47 -26.36
C CYS A 6 7.05 -1.30 -25.93
N GLY A 7 6.14 -1.56 -24.99
CA GLY A 7 5.21 -0.56 -24.48
C GLY A 7 5.90 0.53 -23.65
N ALA A 8 7.07 0.26 -23.07
CA ALA A 8 7.79 1.24 -22.26
C ALA A 8 8.46 2.35 -23.06
N SER A 9 9.01 2.03 -24.25
CA SER A 9 9.72 2.97 -25.10
C SER A 9 9.83 2.47 -26.53
N GLU A 10 9.67 3.39 -27.48
CA GLU A 10 9.95 3.11 -28.89
C GLU A 10 11.44 2.86 -29.19
N SER A 11 12.34 3.33 -28.31
CA SER A 11 13.79 3.15 -28.44
C SER A 11 14.31 1.91 -27.73
N CYS A 12 13.45 1.08 -27.13
CA CYS A 12 13.87 -0.14 -26.48
C CYS A 12 14.43 -1.14 -27.49
N SER A 13 15.68 -1.57 -27.28
CA SER A 13 16.38 -2.53 -28.15
C SER A 13 16.25 -3.99 -27.70
N LEU A 14 15.56 -4.24 -26.58
CA LEU A 14 15.36 -5.60 -26.07
C LEU A 14 14.33 -6.34 -26.92
N THR A 15 14.54 -7.64 -27.13
CA THR A 15 13.57 -8.48 -27.81
C THR A 15 12.32 -8.63 -26.94
N VAL A 16 11.15 -8.34 -27.51
CA VAL A 16 9.85 -8.59 -26.87
C VAL A 16 9.59 -10.09 -26.83
N ASP A 17 9.38 -10.64 -25.64
CA ASP A 17 9.13 -12.06 -25.41
C ASP A 17 7.75 -12.34 -24.78
N VAL A 18 7.00 -11.29 -24.43
CA VAL A 18 5.63 -11.37 -23.94
C VAL A 18 4.79 -10.22 -24.49
N VAL A 19 3.53 -10.52 -24.82
CA VAL A 19 2.54 -9.53 -25.25
C VAL A 19 1.46 -9.42 -24.19
N LEU A 20 1.27 -8.21 -23.67
CA LEU A 20 0.20 -7.88 -22.73
C LEU A 20 -0.96 -7.26 -23.51
N GLN A 21 -2.19 -7.72 -23.28
CA GLN A 21 -3.39 -7.05 -23.76
C GLN A 21 -4.09 -6.34 -22.61
N SER A 22 -4.33 -5.06 -22.78
CA SER A 22 -5.12 -4.25 -21.86
C SER A 22 -6.62 -4.55 -21.96
N SER A 23 -7.39 -4.06 -21.00
CA SER A 23 -8.86 -4.22 -20.98
C SER A 23 -9.59 -3.45 -22.08
N ASP A 24 -8.96 -2.41 -22.65
CA ASP A 24 -9.41 -1.69 -23.84
C ASP A 24 -8.90 -2.33 -25.16
N GLY A 25 -8.24 -3.48 -25.08
CA GLY A 25 -7.91 -4.34 -26.22
C GLY A 25 -6.56 -4.05 -26.90
N GLU A 26 -5.86 -2.99 -26.50
CA GLU A 26 -4.53 -2.67 -27.02
C GLU A 26 -3.49 -3.73 -26.61
N GLN A 27 -2.49 -3.95 -27.47
CA GLN A 27 -1.43 -4.93 -27.23
C GLN A 27 -0.09 -4.22 -27.07
N LEU A 28 0.59 -4.49 -25.95
CA LEU A 28 1.86 -3.89 -25.58
C LEU A 28 2.92 -4.98 -25.49
N GLY A 29 4.04 -4.80 -26.19
CA GLY A 29 5.20 -5.68 -26.03
C GLY A 29 5.88 -5.42 -24.69
N ALA A 30 6.33 -6.47 -24.02
CA ALA A 30 7.09 -6.35 -22.77
C ALA A 30 8.21 -7.41 -22.71
N HIS A 31 8.94 -7.38 -21.60
CA HIS A 31 10.07 -8.27 -21.35
C HIS A 31 9.82 -9.03 -20.05
N SER A 32 9.59 -10.33 -20.14
CA SER A 32 9.25 -11.19 -19.00
C SER A 32 10.26 -11.05 -17.86
N LYS A 33 11.55 -10.95 -18.18
CA LYS A 33 12.61 -10.79 -17.17
C LYS A 33 12.55 -9.44 -16.44
N ASN A 34 12.14 -8.37 -17.11
CA ASN A 34 11.96 -7.07 -16.47
C ASN A 34 10.71 -7.07 -15.60
N LEU A 35 9.62 -7.70 -16.06
CA LEU A 35 8.40 -7.85 -15.27
C LEU A 35 8.68 -8.63 -13.96
N GLU A 36 9.44 -9.72 -14.04
CA GLU A 36 9.90 -10.48 -12.85
C GLU A 36 10.72 -9.61 -11.89
N LEU A 37 11.68 -8.84 -12.42
CA LEU A 37 12.63 -8.10 -11.58
C LEU A 37 11.99 -6.92 -10.84
N TYR A 38 11.00 -6.28 -11.44
CA TYR A 38 10.42 -5.02 -10.96
C TYR A 38 9.01 -5.16 -10.38
N SER A 39 8.47 -6.37 -10.31
CA SER A 39 7.11 -6.64 -9.82
C SER A 39 7.00 -8.05 -9.24
N ASP A 40 6.56 -8.16 -7.99
CA ASP A 40 6.36 -9.45 -7.32
C ASP A 40 5.13 -10.22 -7.83
N ALA A 41 4.28 -9.57 -8.63
CA ALA A 41 3.07 -10.19 -9.16
C ALA A 41 3.27 -10.98 -10.46
N PHE A 42 4.45 -10.88 -11.10
CA PHE A 42 4.75 -11.65 -12.30
C PHE A 42 5.58 -12.89 -11.96
N PRO A 43 5.36 -14.02 -12.67
CA PRO A 43 6.13 -15.23 -12.44
C PRO A 43 7.59 -15.05 -12.85
N ILE A 44 8.43 -15.97 -12.39
CA ILE A 44 9.83 -16.07 -12.81
C ILE A 44 9.87 -16.26 -14.33
N ALA A 45 10.71 -15.49 -15.03
CA ALA A 45 10.85 -15.59 -16.47
C ALA A 45 11.22 -17.03 -16.88
N GLY A 46 10.46 -17.60 -17.81
CA GLY A 46 10.63 -18.97 -18.26
C GLY A 46 10.05 -20.05 -17.33
N SER A 47 9.53 -19.71 -16.15
CA SER A 47 8.84 -20.69 -15.29
C SER A 47 7.43 -21.01 -15.74
N THR A 48 6.83 -20.12 -16.54
CA THR A 48 5.56 -20.35 -17.22
C THR A 48 5.86 -20.51 -18.70
N ILE A 49 5.34 -21.57 -19.32
CA ILE A 49 5.24 -21.66 -20.77
C ILE A 49 3.89 -21.01 -21.10
N PRO A 50 3.85 -19.78 -21.64
CA PRO A 50 2.62 -19.32 -22.26
C PRO A 50 2.31 -20.34 -23.36
N PRO A 51 1.07 -20.85 -23.47
CA PRO A 51 0.68 -21.60 -24.67
C PRO A 51 1.13 -20.78 -25.89
N ASP A 52 1.78 -21.41 -26.86
CA ASP A 52 2.51 -20.72 -27.93
C ASP A 52 1.72 -19.53 -28.51
N GLY A 53 2.23 -18.31 -28.30
CA GLY A 53 1.63 -17.07 -28.82
C GLY A 53 0.51 -16.46 -27.98
N ASP A 54 0.31 -16.89 -26.73
CA ASP A 54 -0.75 -16.35 -25.88
C ASP A 54 -0.47 -14.92 -25.43
N ILE A 55 -1.42 -14.06 -25.77
CA ILE A 55 -1.56 -12.70 -25.30
C ILE A 55 -2.05 -12.73 -23.85
N VAL A 56 -1.26 -12.16 -22.92
CA VAL A 56 -1.62 -12.08 -21.51
C VAL A 56 -2.62 -10.96 -21.31
N LYS A 57 -3.88 -11.30 -21.05
CA LYS A 57 -4.94 -10.32 -20.83
C LYS A 57 -4.90 -9.78 -19.41
N LEU A 58 -4.85 -8.46 -19.27
CA LEU A 58 -4.84 -7.74 -18.00
C LEU A 58 -6.10 -6.87 -17.87
N THR A 59 -6.45 -6.50 -16.65
CA THR A 59 -7.67 -5.74 -16.35
C THR A 59 -7.46 -4.23 -16.50
N GLU A 60 -6.20 -3.79 -16.50
CA GLU A 60 -5.79 -2.41 -16.65
C GLU A 60 -5.94 -1.95 -18.10
N ASN A 61 -6.27 -0.67 -18.30
CA ASN A 61 -6.26 -0.06 -19.62
C ASN A 61 -4.83 0.15 -20.14
N ALA A 62 -4.69 0.45 -21.43
CA ALA A 62 -3.39 0.57 -22.07
C ALA A 62 -2.51 1.65 -21.43
N GLN A 63 -3.09 2.79 -21.06
CA GLN A 63 -2.36 3.91 -20.46
C GLN A 63 -1.71 3.52 -19.12
N ILE A 64 -2.41 2.77 -18.27
CA ILE A 64 -1.87 2.31 -16.98
C ILE A 64 -0.76 1.28 -17.19
N LEU A 65 -0.97 0.32 -18.09
CA LEU A 65 0.06 -0.66 -18.43
C LEU A 65 1.31 0.02 -19.00
N GLN A 66 1.15 1.03 -19.85
CA GLN A 66 2.27 1.77 -20.41
C GLN A 66 3.08 2.48 -19.32
N LEU A 67 2.41 3.18 -18.39
CA LEU A 67 3.06 3.81 -17.25
C LEU A 67 3.81 2.79 -16.40
N MET A 68 3.23 1.61 -16.13
CA MET A 68 3.92 0.54 -15.40
C MET A 68 5.17 0.08 -16.14
N LEU A 69 5.08 -0.17 -17.45
CA LEU A 69 6.19 -0.65 -18.25
C LEU A 69 7.37 0.35 -18.28
N CYS A 70 7.11 1.65 -18.18
CA CYS A 70 8.18 2.64 -18.02
C CYS A 70 9.04 2.38 -16.77
N PHE A 71 8.45 1.89 -15.68
CA PHE A 71 9.16 1.57 -14.43
C PHE A 71 9.81 0.19 -14.41
N THR A 72 9.59 -0.65 -15.42
CA THR A 72 10.30 -1.94 -15.57
C THR A 72 11.56 -1.79 -16.43
N HIS A 73 11.84 -0.59 -16.91
CA HIS A 73 13.04 -0.26 -17.64
C HIS A 73 13.91 0.67 -16.80
N ASN A 74 15.23 0.60 -17.00
CA ASN A 74 16.18 1.53 -16.40
C ASN A 74 16.16 2.87 -17.14
N MET A 75 15.01 3.56 -17.09
CA MET A 75 14.77 4.84 -17.73
C MET A 75 14.31 5.87 -16.69
N PRO A 76 14.43 7.17 -16.98
CA PRO A 76 13.85 8.21 -16.13
C PRO A 76 12.34 7.98 -15.93
N PRO A 77 11.79 8.26 -14.73
CA PRO A 77 10.36 8.17 -14.49
C PRO A 77 9.56 9.01 -15.51
N PRO A 78 8.37 8.55 -15.94
CA PRO A 78 7.51 9.31 -16.83
C PRO A 78 7.08 10.62 -16.17
N ASP A 79 6.84 11.65 -16.98
CA ASP A 79 6.27 12.89 -16.46
C ASP A 79 4.79 12.70 -16.09
N PHE A 80 4.49 12.84 -14.80
CA PHE A 80 3.14 12.72 -14.25
C PHE A 80 2.36 14.04 -14.28
N SER A 81 2.98 15.15 -14.65
CA SER A 81 2.38 16.50 -14.59
C SER A 81 1.19 16.66 -15.54
N SER A 82 1.21 15.94 -16.67
CA SER A 82 0.21 15.98 -17.73
C SER A 82 -0.92 14.98 -17.54
N LEU A 83 -0.80 14.04 -16.60
CA LEU A 83 -1.80 13.01 -16.37
C LEU A 83 -3.00 13.55 -15.60
N ASN A 84 -4.19 13.10 -16.01
CA ASN A 84 -5.40 13.38 -15.24
C ASN A 84 -5.37 12.63 -13.90
N ILE A 85 -6.20 13.09 -12.96
CA ILE A 85 -6.17 12.58 -11.60
C ILE A 85 -6.62 11.11 -11.53
N GLN A 86 -7.55 10.68 -12.40
CA GLN A 86 -8.05 9.31 -12.47
C GLN A 86 -6.95 8.33 -12.92
N THR A 87 -6.15 8.69 -13.92
CA THR A 87 -5.00 7.91 -14.38
C THR A 87 -3.94 7.80 -13.28
N LEU A 88 -3.69 8.89 -12.54
CA LEU A 88 -2.76 8.85 -11.40
C LEU A 88 -3.24 7.90 -10.29
N PHE A 89 -4.55 7.82 -10.01
CA PHE A 89 -5.09 6.86 -9.05
C PHE A 89 -4.98 5.45 -9.54
N ALA A 90 -5.50 5.18 -10.74
CA ALA A 90 -5.45 3.85 -11.31
C ALA A 90 -4.00 3.35 -11.36
N PHE A 91 -3.05 4.21 -11.76
CA PHE A 91 -1.63 3.87 -11.71
C PHE A 91 -1.16 3.58 -10.28
N GLY A 92 -1.44 4.48 -9.34
CA GLY A 92 -1.03 4.34 -7.94
C GLY A 92 -1.57 3.08 -7.26
N GLU A 93 -2.85 2.76 -7.45
CA GLU A 93 -3.48 1.54 -6.94
C GLU A 93 -2.88 0.31 -7.61
N THR A 94 -2.73 0.33 -8.94
CA THR A 94 -2.17 -0.78 -9.69
C THR A 94 -0.75 -1.12 -9.24
N VAL A 95 0.15 -0.13 -9.14
CA VAL A 95 1.55 -0.40 -8.74
C VAL A 95 1.70 -0.75 -7.25
N ASN A 96 0.84 -0.23 -6.37
CA ASN A 96 0.91 -0.53 -4.92
C ASN A 96 0.19 -1.83 -4.55
N LEU A 97 -1.04 -2.04 -5.05
CA LEU A 97 -1.95 -3.06 -4.54
C LEU A 97 -1.94 -4.33 -5.40
N LYS A 98 -1.69 -4.20 -6.71
CA LYS A 98 -1.79 -5.32 -7.64
C LYS A 98 -0.43 -5.88 -8.02
N TYR A 99 0.53 -5.02 -8.34
CA TYR A 99 1.82 -5.45 -8.90
C TYR A 99 3.02 -5.27 -7.95
N ASN A 100 2.83 -4.59 -6.82
CA ASN A 100 3.88 -4.35 -5.82
C ASN A 100 5.20 -3.83 -6.41
N MET A 101 5.14 -2.83 -7.28
CA MET A 101 6.30 -2.32 -8.01
C MET A 101 7.08 -1.31 -7.17
N TYR A 102 7.99 -1.79 -6.31
CA TYR A 102 8.67 -0.97 -5.31
C TYR A 102 9.36 0.29 -5.88
N TYR A 103 10.02 0.20 -7.03
CA TYR A 103 10.66 1.36 -7.65
C TYR A 103 9.63 2.42 -8.07
N ALA A 104 8.53 2.00 -8.69
CA ALA A 104 7.42 2.87 -9.06
C ALA A 104 6.67 3.45 -7.85
N ILE A 105 6.77 2.82 -6.68
CA ILE A 105 6.23 3.30 -5.41
C ILE A 105 7.17 4.35 -4.77
N LYS A 106 8.48 4.13 -4.87
CA LYS A 106 9.48 5.02 -4.28
C LYS A 106 9.62 6.35 -5.02
N GLU A 107 9.61 6.32 -6.35
CA GLU A 107 9.78 7.51 -7.19
C GLU A 107 8.50 8.38 -7.30
N GLN A 108 7.52 8.18 -6.42
CA GLN A 108 6.15 8.65 -6.65
C GLN A 108 5.92 10.16 -6.49
N PRO A 109 5.36 10.84 -7.51
CA PRO A 109 4.48 12.00 -7.36
C PRO A 109 3.08 11.65 -6.84
N VAL A 110 2.80 10.37 -6.54
CA VAL A 110 1.54 9.90 -5.95
C VAL A 110 1.27 10.55 -4.60
N THR A 111 2.30 10.93 -3.84
CA THR A 111 2.14 11.76 -2.65
C THR A 111 1.36 13.05 -2.93
N ARG A 112 1.73 13.75 -4.01
CA ARG A 112 1.03 14.95 -4.48
C ARG A 112 -0.33 14.59 -5.10
N ALA A 113 -0.43 13.47 -5.82
CA ALA A 113 -1.69 12.99 -6.38
C ALA A 113 -2.72 12.62 -5.30
N LEU A 114 -2.30 11.99 -4.21
CA LEU A 114 -3.12 11.63 -3.06
C LEU A 114 -3.60 12.86 -2.30
N CYS A 115 -2.74 13.88 -2.12
CA CYS A 115 -3.20 15.16 -1.59
C CYS A 115 -4.23 15.81 -2.53
N LYS A 116 -3.99 15.82 -3.86
CA LYS A 116 -5.01 16.30 -4.82
C LYS A 116 -6.30 15.47 -4.74
N PHE A 117 -6.20 14.17 -4.49
CA PHE A 117 -7.37 13.30 -4.32
C PHE A 117 -8.19 13.69 -3.13
N LEU A 118 -7.50 13.90 -2.00
CA LEU A 118 -8.11 14.25 -0.75
C LEU A 118 -8.89 15.55 -0.89
N ALA A 119 -8.28 16.54 -1.57
CA ALA A 119 -8.95 17.79 -1.95
C ALA A 119 -10.17 17.55 -2.85
N TYR A 120 -10.04 16.71 -3.88
CA TYR A 120 -11.14 16.39 -4.78
C TYR A 120 -12.32 15.69 -4.08
N LYS A 121 -12.05 14.60 -3.36
CA LYS A 121 -13.02 13.79 -2.60
C LYS A 121 -13.78 14.64 -1.57
N THR A 122 -13.04 15.46 -0.80
CA THR A 122 -13.63 16.40 0.15
C THR A 122 -14.54 17.41 -0.57
N LYS A 123 -14.07 17.99 -1.69
CA LYS A 123 -14.82 18.97 -2.48
C LYS A 123 -16.14 18.42 -3.04
N VAL A 124 -16.16 17.16 -3.49
CA VAL A 124 -17.37 16.50 -4.01
C VAL A 124 -18.16 15.75 -2.94
N SER A 125 -17.76 15.88 -1.66
CA SER A 125 -18.36 15.19 -0.51
C SER A 125 -18.42 13.65 -0.64
N ASP A 126 -17.54 13.07 -1.44
CA ASP A 126 -17.35 11.63 -1.54
C ASP A 126 -16.32 11.20 -0.49
N LEU A 127 -16.81 10.63 0.61
CA LEU A 127 -15.95 10.17 1.71
C LEU A 127 -15.52 8.71 1.56
N SER A 128 -15.84 8.04 0.44
CA SER A 128 -15.39 6.67 0.22
C SER A 128 -13.87 6.61 0.13
N MET A 129 -13.27 5.69 0.90
CA MET A 129 -11.82 5.48 1.01
C MET A 129 -11.03 6.71 1.50
N ILE A 130 -11.69 7.76 1.98
CA ILE A 130 -11.00 9.01 2.32
C ILE A 130 -10.02 8.83 3.48
N ASP A 131 -10.35 7.97 4.45
CA ASP A 131 -9.44 7.58 5.52
C ASP A 131 -8.21 6.85 4.98
N ASP A 132 -8.34 5.92 4.02
CA ASP A 132 -7.18 5.23 3.46
C ASP A 132 -6.20 6.20 2.78
N VAL A 133 -6.75 7.16 2.06
CA VAL A 133 -6.00 8.21 1.35
C VAL A 133 -5.36 9.17 2.35
N ALA A 134 -6.14 9.69 3.29
CA ALA A 134 -5.67 10.61 4.32
C ALA A 134 -4.51 9.98 5.09
N ARG A 135 -4.62 8.71 5.47
CA ARG A 135 -3.57 8.01 6.23
C ARG A 135 -2.27 7.87 5.44
N ARG A 136 -2.34 7.57 4.14
CA ARG A 136 -1.17 7.48 3.25
C ARG A 136 -0.49 8.84 3.02
N THR A 137 -1.17 9.94 3.31
CA THR A 137 -0.61 11.30 3.15
C THR A 137 -0.03 11.90 4.43
N MET A 138 -0.19 11.28 5.59
CA MET A 138 0.23 11.91 6.86
C MET A 138 1.73 12.02 7.10
N ASN A 139 2.52 11.16 6.45
CA ASN A 139 3.98 11.21 6.57
C ASN A 139 4.59 12.29 5.66
N ILE A 140 3.76 12.99 4.88
CA ILE A 140 4.21 14.07 4.01
C ILE A 140 4.59 15.29 4.86
N PRO A 141 5.75 15.90 4.61
CA PRO A 141 6.12 17.17 5.25
C PRO A 141 5.08 18.27 4.96
N LEU A 142 4.81 19.13 5.94
CA LEU A 142 3.75 20.15 5.85
C LEU A 142 3.95 21.07 4.65
N GLU A 143 5.20 21.46 4.39
CA GLU A 143 5.63 22.30 3.27
C GLU A 143 5.21 21.74 1.91
N ASN A 144 5.15 20.41 1.78
CA ASN A 144 4.76 19.74 0.54
C ASN A 144 3.24 19.64 0.38
N VAL A 145 2.48 19.69 1.48
CA VAL A 145 1.02 19.59 1.49
C VAL A 145 0.35 20.95 1.28
N VAL A 146 0.90 22.01 1.86
CA VAL A 146 0.34 23.39 1.77
C VAL A 146 0.18 23.85 0.32
N GLY A 147 1.13 23.52 -0.56
CA GLY A 147 1.06 23.88 -1.97
C GLY A 147 0.08 23.04 -2.81
N VAL A 148 -0.55 22.02 -2.22
CA VAL A 148 -1.42 21.06 -2.92
C VAL A 148 -2.85 21.11 -2.40
N LEU A 149 -3.04 21.13 -1.07
CA LEU A 149 -4.33 21.32 -0.42
C LEU A 149 -4.66 22.81 -0.36
N VAL A 150 -4.92 23.42 -1.51
CA VAL A 150 -5.25 24.86 -1.63
C VAL A 150 -6.58 25.24 -0.96
N ASN A 151 -7.47 24.27 -0.73
CA ASN A 151 -8.67 24.48 0.06
C ASN A 151 -8.31 24.46 1.56
N LEU A 152 -8.52 25.60 2.22
CA LEU A 152 -8.15 25.81 3.62
C LEU A 152 -8.90 24.88 4.58
N GLU A 153 -10.14 24.51 4.27
CA GLU A 153 -10.95 23.60 5.07
C GLU A 153 -10.40 22.17 4.98
N THR A 154 -10.18 21.65 3.78
CA THR A 154 -9.53 20.33 3.59
C THR A 154 -8.16 20.28 4.24
N PHE A 155 -7.37 21.34 4.12
CA PHE A 155 -6.06 21.41 4.76
C PHE A 155 -6.17 21.36 6.30
N ARG A 156 -7.09 22.14 6.90
CA ARG A 156 -7.34 22.11 8.35
C ARG A 156 -7.82 20.75 8.83
N THR A 157 -8.75 20.11 8.11
CA THR A 157 -9.23 18.76 8.37
C THR A 157 -8.08 17.76 8.33
N TRP A 158 -7.23 17.82 7.29
CA TRP A 158 -6.06 16.95 7.16
C TRP A 158 -5.05 17.14 8.30
N VAL A 159 -4.77 18.38 8.72
CA VAL A 159 -3.86 18.66 9.85
C VAL A 159 -4.40 18.05 11.14
N ARG A 160 -5.67 18.30 11.47
CA ARG A 160 -6.31 17.75 12.69
C ARG A 160 -6.34 16.23 12.69
N TYR A 161 -6.70 15.64 11.54
CA TYR A 161 -6.70 14.20 11.33
C TYR A 161 -5.30 13.63 11.57
N ARG A 162 -4.28 14.19 10.91
CA ARG A 162 -2.88 13.78 11.06
C ARG A 162 -2.39 13.84 12.50
N GLU A 163 -2.60 14.97 13.18
CA GLU A 163 -2.11 15.17 14.56
C GLU A 163 -2.74 14.18 15.54
N LYS A 164 -4.08 14.03 15.47
CA LYS A 164 -4.77 13.04 16.30
C LYS A 164 -4.24 11.64 15.98
N TRP A 165 -4.02 11.36 14.71
CA TRP A 165 -3.64 10.04 14.29
C TRP A 165 -2.23 9.65 14.73
N GLN A 166 -1.28 10.57 14.63
CA GLN A 166 0.07 10.42 15.18
C GLN A 166 0.05 10.21 16.70
N SER A 167 -0.79 10.95 17.44
CA SER A 167 -0.96 10.76 18.89
C SER A 167 -1.50 9.38 19.24
N MET A 168 -2.52 8.90 18.52
CA MET A 168 -3.10 7.56 18.71
C MET A 168 -2.12 6.45 18.34
N LEU A 169 -1.27 6.64 17.33
CA LEU A 169 -0.23 5.67 16.97
C LEU A 169 0.79 5.46 18.10
N VAL A 170 1.12 6.50 18.87
CA VAL A 170 1.98 6.37 20.05
C VAL A 170 1.29 5.52 21.11
N GLN A 171 0.02 5.80 21.41
CA GLN A 171 -0.76 5.03 22.38
C GLN A 171 -0.92 3.56 21.96
N TYR A 172 -1.18 3.32 20.66
CA TYR A 172 -1.29 1.98 20.10
C TYR A 172 0.02 1.21 20.27
N ARG A 173 1.16 1.83 19.92
CA ARG A 173 2.48 1.21 20.10
C ARG A 173 2.75 0.91 21.58
N GLN A 174 2.38 1.79 22.50
CA GLN A 174 2.52 1.54 23.94
C GLN A 174 1.65 0.37 24.42
N ALA A 175 0.36 0.36 24.09
CA ALA A 175 -0.55 -0.72 24.44
C ALA A 175 -0.10 -2.06 23.84
N PHE A 176 0.34 -2.06 22.59
CA PHE A 176 0.83 -3.23 21.90
C PHE A 176 2.15 -3.75 22.49
N ASN A 177 3.07 -2.86 22.88
CA ASN A 177 4.31 -3.23 23.55
C ASN A 177 4.04 -3.86 24.93
N GLN A 178 3.09 -3.33 25.70
CA GLN A 178 2.68 -3.94 26.97
C GLN A 178 2.08 -5.34 26.76
N TYR A 179 1.21 -5.49 25.76
CA TYR A 179 0.68 -6.80 25.38
C TYR A 179 1.81 -7.76 24.98
N SER A 180 2.76 -7.29 24.18
CA SER A 180 3.90 -8.10 23.71
C SER A 180 4.87 -8.49 24.84
N GLN A 181 5.10 -7.62 25.83
CA GLN A 181 5.93 -7.94 27.00
C GLN A 181 5.29 -9.02 27.91
N SER A 182 3.96 -9.16 27.88
CA SER A 182 3.28 -10.26 28.56
C SER A 182 3.50 -11.64 27.89
N TYR A 183 4.12 -11.65 26.71
CA TYR A 183 4.47 -12.86 25.97
C TYR A 183 5.86 -13.38 26.40
N ARG A 184 5.93 -14.63 26.90
CA ARG A 184 7.20 -15.26 27.34
C ARG A 184 7.86 -16.19 26.33
N GLY A 185 7.25 -16.41 25.15
CA GLY A 185 7.90 -17.17 24.08
C GLY A 185 9.00 -16.33 23.41
N ASN A 186 10.08 -16.97 22.95
CA ASN A 186 11.08 -16.30 22.12
C ASN A 186 10.35 -15.71 20.90
N PRO A 187 10.25 -14.37 20.74
CA PRO A 187 9.64 -13.81 19.56
C PRO A 187 10.63 -14.09 18.44
N GLY A 188 10.39 -15.13 17.66
CA GLY A 188 11.04 -15.28 16.35
C GLY A 188 10.71 -14.07 15.45
N PRO A 189 10.85 -14.17 14.13
CA PRO A 189 10.81 -13.03 13.19
C PRO A 189 9.48 -12.24 13.14
N ILE A 190 8.51 -12.55 14.01
CA ILE A 190 7.30 -11.76 14.28
C ILE A 190 7.65 -10.34 14.78
N ARG A 191 8.75 -10.17 15.53
CA ARG A 191 9.18 -8.85 16.04
C ARG A 191 9.65 -7.94 14.90
N ASP A 192 10.41 -8.50 13.95
CA ASP A 192 10.95 -7.76 12.80
C ASP A 192 9.86 -7.44 11.78
N ASN A 193 8.91 -8.36 11.57
CA ASN A 193 7.78 -8.12 10.70
C ASN A 193 6.87 -6.99 11.21
N LEU A 194 6.67 -6.78 12.51
CA LEU A 194 5.77 -5.72 12.99
C LEU A 194 6.39 -4.30 12.96
N THR A 195 7.71 -4.20 13.11
CA THR A 195 8.43 -2.95 12.86
C THR A 195 8.55 -2.64 11.36
N GLN A 196 8.77 -3.65 10.51
CA GLN A 196 8.82 -3.49 9.04
C GLN A 196 7.43 -3.34 8.38
N THR A 197 6.38 -4.00 8.90
CA THR A 197 5.01 -3.85 8.37
C THR A 197 4.39 -2.52 8.74
N SER A 198 4.93 -1.81 9.75
CA SER A 198 4.51 -0.44 10.03
C SER A 198 4.84 0.53 8.88
N ASP A 199 5.82 0.17 8.04
CA ASP A 199 6.22 0.97 6.88
C ASP A 199 5.55 0.49 5.58
N HIS A 200 5.09 -0.76 5.47
CA HIS A 200 4.60 -1.31 4.20
C HIS A 200 3.29 -2.11 4.19
N ILE A 201 2.75 -2.59 5.32
CA ILE A 201 1.55 -3.48 5.29
C ILE A 201 0.63 -3.22 6.49
N GLY A 202 -0.37 -2.36 6.28
CA GLY A 202 -1.59 -2.27 7.11
C GLY A 202 -1.50 -1.32 8.31
N LEU A 203 -2.13 -0.15 8.17
CA LEU A 203 -2.41 0.75 9.30
C LEU A 203 -3.26 0.03 10.38
N PRO A 204 -3.17 0.43 11.66
CA PRO A 204 -3.91 -0.23 12.73
C PRO A 204 -5.40 -0.27 12.42
N SER A 205 -6.00 -1.44 12.55
CA SER A 205 -7.43 -1.68 12.45
C SER A 205 -7.84 -2.74 13.45
N ARG A 206 -9.14 -2.82 13.78
CA ARG A 206 -9.65 -3.82 14.73
C ARG A 206 -9.36 -5.23 14.23
N THR A 207 -9.57 -5.47 12.94
CA THR A 207 -9.28 -6.75 12.29
C THR A 207 -7.80 -7.09 12.40
N THR A 208 -6.89 -6.15 12.09
CA THR A 208 -5.45 -6.37 12.19
C THR A 208 -5.04 -6.70 13.63
N ALA A 209 -5.54 -5.95 14.61
CA ALA A 209 -5.27 -6.19 16.03
C ALA A 209 -5.77 -7.57 16.49
N GLN A 210 -7.00 -7.95 16.11
CA GLN A 210 -7.58 -9.25 16.43
C GLN A 210 -6.76 -10.40 15.84
N CYS A 211 -6.36 -10.29 14.57
CA CYS A 211 -5.51 -11.29 13.92
C CYS A 211 -4.16 -11.44 14.64
N THR A 212 -3.48 -10.34 14.96
CA THR A 212 -2.19 -10.38 15.67
C THR A 212 -2.32 -11.00 17.07
N ILE A 213 -3.34 -10.61 17.83
CA ILE A 213 -3.60 -11.15 19.17
C ILE A 213 -3.93 -12.66 19.10
N ALA A 214 -4.71 -13.09 18.10
CA ALA A 214 -5.03 -14.49 17.87
C ALA A 214 -3.79 -15.33 17.56
N VAL A 215 -2.91 -14.84 16.68
CA VAL A 215 -1.64 -15.51 16.35
C VAL A 215 -0.75 -15.66 17.59
N HIS A 216 -0.59 -14.60 18.39
CA HIS A 216 0.17 -14.65 19.64
C HIS A 216 -0.45 -15.62 20.65
N THR A 217 -1.78 -15.74 20.68
CA THR A 217 -2.47 -16.67 21.59
C THR A 217 -2.27 -18.12 21.15
N GLN A 218 -2.34 -18.41 19.85
CA GLN A 218 -2.08 -19.73 19.30
C GLN A 218 -0.62 -20.16 19.48
N ALA A 219 0.33 -19.23 19.32
CA ALA A 219 1.75 -19.50 19.53
C ALA A 219 2.07 -19.87 20.99
N ASN A 220 1.46 -19.17 21.95
CA ASN A 220 1.56 -19.53 23.37
C ASN A 220 1.04 -20.95 23.64
N ALA A 221 -0.13 -21.30 23.09
CA ALA A 221 -0.70 -22.64 23.27
C ALA A 221 0.21 -23.75 22.72
N LYS A 222 0.87 -23.52 21.58
CA LYS A 222 1.81 -24.46 20.97
C LYS A 222 3.13 -24.61 21.74
N SER A 223 3.56 -23.58 22.46
CA SER A 223 4.81 -23.60 23.23
C SER A 223 4.78 -24.46 24.49
N GLY A 224 3.61 -25.00 24.87
CA GLY A 224 3.43 -25.74 26.12
C GLY A 224 3.52 -24.88 27.38
N PHE A 225 3.66 -23.55 27.24
CA PHE A 225 3.76 -22.63 28.37
C PHE A 225 2.37 -22.38 28.98
N VAL A 226 2.20 -22.77 30.24
CA VAL A 226 0.95 -22.54 30.99
C VAL A 226 1.05 -21.23 31.75
N LEU A 227 0.29 -20.22 31.30
CA LEU A 227 0.14 -18.97 32.04
C LEU A 227 -0.64 -19.20 33.35
N THR A 228 -0.19 -18.57 34.42
CA THR A 228 -0.96 -18.44 35.67
C THR A 228 -2.25 -17.66 35.44
N SER A 229 -3.23 -17.78 36.34
CA SER A 229 -4.49 -17.02 36.26
C SER A 229 -4.25 -15.51 36.25
N ALA A 230 -3.27 -15.02 37.02
CA ALA A 230 -2.87 -13.61 37.05
C ALA A 230 -2.28 -13.16 35.70
N GLU A 231 -1.40 -13.97 35.10
CA GLU A 231 -0.80 -13.66 33.79
C GLU A 231 -1.85 -13.70 32.66
N LYS A 232 -2.82 -14.61 32.70
CA LYS A 232 -3.94 -14.64 31.76
C LYS A 232 -4.78 -13.36 31.86
N SER A 233 -5.11 -12.95 33.08
CA SER A 233 -5.88 -11.71 33.32
C SER A 233 -5.12 -10.48 32.85
N ALA A 234 -3.82 -10.37 33.15
CA ALA A 234 -2.98 -9.27 32.69
C ALA A 234 -2.87 -9.20 31.16
N LYS A 235 -2.73 -10.36 30.50
CA LYS A 235 -2.67 -10.45 29.03
C LYS A 235 -4.00 -10.04 28.39
N GLN A 236 -5.12 -10.47 28.97
CA GLN A 236 -6.47 -10.09 28.51
C GLN A 236 -6.69 -8.58 28.64
N SER A 237 -6.36 -8.00 29.79
CA SER A 237 -6.44 -6.54 29.99
C SER A 237 -5.55 -5.77 29.02
N ALA A 238 -4.35 -6.26 28.72
CA ALA A 238 -3.48 -5.63 27.73
C ALA A 238 -4.05 -5.72 26.30
N ALA A 239 -4.69 -6.84 25.94
CA ALA A 239 -5.38 -7.00 24.66
C ALA A 239 -6.59 -6.05 24.54
N GLU A 240 -7.39 -5.92 25.61
CA GLU A 240 -8.51 -4.97 25.68
C GLU A 240 -8.06 -3.53 25.45
N ARG A 241 -6.96 -3.12 26.10
CA ARG A 241 -6.37 -1.79 25.85
C ARG A 241 -5.97 -1.58 24.39
N VAL A 242 -5.44 -2.60 23.71
CA VAL A 242 -5.14 -2.50 22.27
C VAL A 242 -6.42 -2.27 21.47
N TYR A 243 -7.50 -3.00 21.77
CA TYR A 243 -8.78 -2.81 21.10
C TYR A 243 -9.40 -1.45 21.37
N GLU A 244 -9.37 -0.97 22.62
CA GLU A 244 -9.88 0.37 22.98
C GLU A 244 -9.18 1.48 22.20
N VAL A 245 -7.84 1.43 22.11
CA VAL A 245 -7.08 2.38 21.31
C VAL A 245 -7.48 2.30 19.84
N VAL A 246 -7.71 1.08 19.34
CA VAL A 246 -8.08 0.82 17.95
C VAL A 246 -9.52 1.25 17.60
N ASP A 247 -10.41 1.28 18.58
CA ASP A 247 -11.78 1.76 18.39
C ASP A 247 -11.87 3.29 18.45
N GLN A 248 -10.90 3.94 19.08
CA GLN A 248 -10.79 5.40 19.19
C GLN A 248 -9.99 6.05 18.06
N LEU A 249 -9.62 5.26 17.06
CA LEU A 249 -8.90 5.73 15.90
C LEU A 249 -9.76 6.78 15.16
N PRO A 250 -9.21 7.97 14.82
CA PRO A 250 -9.97 9.04 14.23
C PRO A 250 -10.43 8.65 12.82
N LEU A 251 -11.66 9.02 12.50
CA LEU A 251 -12.20 8.94 11.14
C LEU A 251 -12.20 10.34 10.54
N TRP A 252 -11.95 10.43 9.23
CA TRP A 252 -11.90 11.71 8.53
C TRP A 252 -13.17 12.56 8.75
N LYS A 253 -14.33 11.88 8.76
CA LYS A 253 -15.65 12.50 8.98
C LYS A 253 -15.80 13.19 10.34
N ASP A 254 -14.96 12.86 11.32
CA ASP A 254 -15.02 13.46 12.67
C ASP A 254 -14.50 14.91 12.68
N TYR A 255 -13.97 15.39 11.53
CA TYR A 255 -13.32 16.68 11.36
C TYR A 255 -13.93 17.53 10.23
N LEU A 256 -15.08 17.11 9.68
CA LEU A 256 -15.88 17.86 8.72
C LEU A 256 -16.83 18.82 9.43
#